data_AF-A0A1Z3GX45-F1
#
_entry.id   AF-A0A1Z3GX45-F1
#
_cell.length_a   1.000
_cell.length_b   1.000
_cell.length_c   1.000
_cell.angle_alpha   90.00
_cell.angle_beta   90.00
_cell.angle_gamma   90.00
#
_symmetry.space_group_name_H-M   'P 1'
#
loop_
_entity.id
_entity.type
_entity.pdbx_description
1 polymer ?
#
loop_
_entity_poly.entity_id
_entity_poly.type
_entity_poly.pdbx_seq_one_letter_code
_entity_poly.pdbx_strand_id
1 'polypeptide(L)'
;RKENSWLVRADFELLDTADKVFAYIRKDGDRRFLVVANLSNEEQDLTVEGSVKSVLIENTLAQEVFEKQILVPWDAFCVELL
;
A
#
# COMPACT_ATOMS: atom_id res chain seq x y z
N ARG A 1 -4.60 10.62 -14.80
CA ARG A 1 -4.72 11.98 -14.21
C ARG A 1 -5.93 12.79 -14.72
N LYS A 2 -6.46 12.59 -15.95
CA LYS A 2 -7.65 13.31 -16.47
C LYS A 2 -8.99 12.57 -16.43
N GLU A 3 -9.02 11.27 -16.13
CA GLU A 3 -10.24 10.45 -16.27
C GLU A 3 -10.76 9.82 -14.97
N ASN A 4 -10.19 10.15 -13.81
CA ASN A 4 -10.45 9.43 -12.57
C ASN A 4 -10.79 10.37 -11.40
N SER A 5 -12.09 10.60 -11.17
CA SER A 5 -12.64 11.51 -10.15
C SER A 5 -12.28 11.13 -8.69
N TRP A 6 -11.87 9.88 -8.45
CA TRP A 6 -11.40 9.41 -7.13
C TRP A 6 -10.04 9.99 -6.73
N LEU A 7 -9.28 10.57 -7.67
CA LEU A 7 -7.97 11.15 -7.38
C LEU A 7 -8.04 12.48 -6.60
N VAL A 8 -9.21 13.11 -6.53
CA VAL A 8 -9.43 14.42 -5.89
C VAL A 8 -10.29 14.32 -4.62
N ARG A 9 -11.09 13.25 -4.46
CA ARG A 9 -12.09 13.11 -3.38
C ARG A 9 -11.86 11.96 -2.41
N ALA A 10 -10.97 11.01 -2.73
CA ALA A 10 -10.72 9.89 -1.83
C ALA A 10 -9.97 10.38 -0.59
N ASP A 11 -10.51 10.05 0.59
CA ASP A 11 -9.82 10.29 1.85
C ASP A 11 -8.44 9.64 1.79
N PHE A 12 -7.42 10.43 2.08
CA PHE A 12 -6.04 10.01 2.19
C PHE A 12 -5.74 9.82 3.67
N GLU A 13 -5.43 8.58 4.03
CA GLU A 13 -5.01 8.24 5.38
C GLU A 13 -3.57 7.77 5.31
N LEU A 14 -2.64 8.63 5.75
CA LEU A 14 -1.23 8.25 5.88
C LEU A 14 -1.12 7.26 7.03
N LEU A 15 -0.49 6.11 6.78
CA LEU A 15 -0.22 5.14 7.83
C LEU A 15 1.08 5.51 8.55
N ASP A 16 1.10 5.28 9.86
CA ASP A 16 2.30 5.42 10.67
C ASP A 16 3.21 4.21 10.43
N THR A 17 4.13 4.34 9.48
CA THR A 17 5.12 3.33 9.11
C THR A 17 6.53 3.84 9.36
N ALA A 18 7.54 2.97 9.24
CA ALA A 18 8.94 3.37 9.36
C ALA A 18 9.25 4.56 8.42
N ASP A 19 10.17 5.45 8.82
CA ASP A 19 10.50 6.71 8.11
C ASP A 19 10.83 6.53 6.62
N LYS A 20 11.33 5.35 6.25
CA LYS A 20 11.74 4.99 4.87
C LYS A 20 10.65 4.29 4.06
N VAL A 21 9.51 4.00 4.69
CA VAL A 21 8.33 3.37 4.08
C VAL A 21 7.24 4.42 3.92
N PHE A 22 6.74 4.55 2.70
CA PHE A 22 5.61 5.41 2.40
C PHE A 22 4.36 4.56 2.20
N ALA A 23 3.47 4.56 3.19
CA ALA A 23 2.22 3.80 3.15
C ALA A 23 1.00 4.70 3.38
N TYR A 24 -0.04 4.51 2.57
CA TYR A 24 -1.30 5.24 2.74
C TYR A 24 -2.50 4.45 2.22
N ILE A 25 -3.66 4.73 2.80
CA ILE A 25 -4.93 4.18 2.36
C ILE A 25 -5.69 5.23 1.54
N ARG A 26 -6.31 4.77 0.46
CA ARG A 26 -7.28 5.52 -0.33
C ARG A 26 -8.65 4.87 -0.17
N LYS A 27 -9.65 5.67 0.21
CA LYS A 27 -11.03 5.22 0.35
C LYS A 27 -11.88 5.74 -0.81
N ASP A 28 -12.61 4.86 -1.48
CA ASP A 28 -13.57 5.20 -2.54
C ASP A 28 -14.91 4.50 -2.24
N GLY A 29 -15.78 5.20 -1.52
CA GLY A 29 -16.99 4.60 -0.93
C GLY A 29 -16.61 3.51 0.09
N ASP A 30 -17.13 2.29 -0.11
CA ASP A 30 -16.84 1.14 0.75
C ASP A 30 -15.50 0.45 0.41
N ARG A 31 -14.82 0.89 -0.66
CA ARG A 31 -13.57 0.26 -1.13
C ARG A 31 -12.37 0.93 -0.48
N ARG A 32 -11.43 0.13 0.00
CA ARG A 32 -10.18 0.58 0.60
C ARG A 32 -9.00 0.05 -0.22
N PHE A 33 -8.11 0.95 -0.61
CA PHE A 33 -6.88 0.60 -1.32
C PHE A 33 -5.69 0.99 -0.48
N LEU A 34 -4.82 0.02 -0.20
CA LEU A 34 -3.56 0.25 0.45
C LEU A 34 -2.48 0.42 -0.61
N VAL A 35 -1.73 1.52 -0.52
CA VAL A 35 -0.52 1.76 -1.31
C VAL A 35 0.65 1.76 -0.35
N VAL A 36 1.68 0.97 -0.66
CA VAL A 36 2.92 0.89 0.10
C VAL A 36 4.10 0.98 -0.86
N ALA A 37 5.11 1.74 -0.47
CA ALA A 37 6.40 1.79 -1.16
C ALA A 37 7.55 1.93 -0.16
N ASN A 38 8.50 1.00 -0.20
CA ASN A 38 9.81 1.15 0.43
C ASN A 38 10.67 2.03 -0.47
N LEU A 39 11.03 3.23 -0.01
CA LEU A 39 11.84 4.19 -0.77
C LEU A 39 13.32 4.13 -0.36
N SER A 40 13.80 2.94 0.00
CA SER A 40 15.16 2.73 0.49
C SER A 40 15.84 1.50 -0.11
N ASN A 41 17.16 1.47 0.04
CA ASN A 41 18.00 0.33 -0.31
C ASN A 41 18.09 -0.73 0.82
N GLU A 42 17.29 -0.59 1.87
CA GLU A 42 17.30 -1.46 3.04
C GLU A 42 15.96 -2.20 3.15
N GLU A 43 15.98 -3.37 3.78
CA GLU A 43 14.75 -4.03 4.21
C GLU A 43 14.05 -3.17 5.28
N GLN A 44 12.72 -3.11 5.22
CA GLN A 44 11.92 -2.33 6.17
C GLN A 44 10.78 -3.19 6.70
N ASP A 45 10.50 -3.04 7.99
CA ASP A 45 9.31 -3.62 8.59
C ASP A 45 8.06 -2.85 8.14
N LEU A 46 6.99 -3.59 7.86
CA LEU A 46 5.70 -3.05 7.49
C LEU A 46 4.64 -3.69 8.38
N THR A 47 4.04 -2.90 9.27
CA THR A 47 2.86 -3.34 10.04
C THR A 47 1.59 -2.86 9.35
N VAL A 48 0.87 -3.77 8.69
CA VAL A 48 -0.41 -3.46 8.03
C VAL A 48 -1.48 -4.46 8.41
N GLU A 49 -2.61 -3.95 8.87
CA GLU A 49 -3.78 -4.76 9.21
C GLU A 49 -4.71 -4.90 8.01
N GLY A 50 -5.23 -6.11 7.83
CA GLY A 50 -6.20 -6.43 6.78
C GLY A 50 -5.73 -7.56 5.86
N SER A 51 -6.61 -7.92 4.92
CA SER A 51 -6.36 -9.00 3.96
C SER A 51 -6.47 -8.47 2.54
N VAL A 52 -5.60 -8.94 1.66
CA VAL A 52 -5.61 -8.60 0.24
C VAL A 52 -6.86 -9.20 -0.42
N LYS A 53 -7.73 -8.34 -0.92
CA LYS A 53 -8.88 -8.72 -1.76
C LYS A 53 -8.46 -8.90 -3.21
N SER A 54 -7.70 -7.93 -3.73
CA SER A 54 -7.17 -7.96 -5.10
C SER A 54 -5.92 -7.09 -5.21
N VAL A 55 -5.03 -7.45 -6.14
CA VAL A 55 -3.82 -6.69 -6.44
C VAL A 55 -4.09 -5.79 -7.65
N LEU A 56 -3.80 -4.49 -7.53
CA LEU A 56 -3.94 -3.53 -8.64
C LEU A 56 -2.63 -3.39 -9.41
N ILE A 57 -1.52 -3.29 -8.69
CA ILE A 57 -0.17 -3.26 -9.24
C ILE A 57 0.80 -3.68 -8.15
N GLU A 58 1.79 -4.47 -8.49
CA GLU A 58 2.84 -4.89 -7.58
C GLU A 58 4.13 -5.09 -8.36
N ASN A 59 5.27 -4.69 -7.80
CA ASN A 59 6.60 -5.07 -8.30
C ASN A 59 7.23 -6.23 -7.49
N THR A 60 6.56 -6.59 -6.40
CA THR A 60 6.90 -7.64 -5.44
C THR A 60 5.63 -8.43 -5.14
N LEU A 61 5.72 -9.60 -4.53
CA LEU A 61 4.52 -10.37 -4.17
C LEU A 61 3.90 -9.76 -2.92
N ALA A 62 2.83 -8.96 -3.08
CA ALA A 62 2.19 -8.28 -1.96
C ALA A 62 1.73 -9.28 -0.89
N GLN A 63 1.25 -10.47 -1.30
CA GLN A 63 0.83 -11.51 -0.38
C GLN A 63 1.95 -11.98 0.56
N GLU A 64 3.18 -12.13 0.06
CA GLU A 64 4.33 -12.49 0.90
C GLU A 64 4.70 -11.38 1.87
N VAL A 65 4.58 -10.11 1.44
CA VAL A 65 4.82 -8.96 2.32
C VAL A 65 3.78 -8.92 3.44
N PHE A 66 2.51 -9.23 3.16
CA PHE A 66 1.48 -9.31 4.20
C PHE A 66 1.72 -10.47 5.17
N GLU A 67 2.29 -11.59 4.73
CA GLU A 67 2.61 -12.72 5.61
C GLU A 67 3.86 -12.46 6.47
N LYS A 68 4.92 -11.91 5.85
CA LYS A 68 6.21 -11.67 6.51
C LYS A 68 6.26 -10.34 7.23
N GLN A 69 5.40 -9.39 6.87
CA GLN A 69 5.40 -8.00 7.34
C GLN A 69 6.74 -7.30 7.10
N ILE A 70 7.43 -7.67 6.01
CA ILE A 70 8.76 -7.16 5.62
C ILE A 70 8.73 -6.76 4.14
N LEU A 71 9.24 -5.56 3.85
CA LEU A 71 9.48 -5.03 2.51
C LEU A 71 10.96 -5.15 2.16
N VAL A 72 11.27 -5.69 0.97
CA VAL A 72 12.63 -5.66 0.46
C VAL A 72 12.93 -4.29 -0.20
N PRO A 73 14.19 -3.97 -0.53
CA PRO A 73 14.55 -2.69 -1.14
C PRO A 73 13.71 -2.39 -2.38
N TRP A 74 13.11 -1.19 -2.42
CA TRP A 74 12.27 -0.71 -3.53
C TRP A 74 10.94 -1.45 -3.74
N ASP A 75 10.51 -2.27 -2.79
CA ASP A 75 9.20 -2.92 -2.86
C ASP A 75 8.06 -1.91 -2.87
N ALA A 76 7.15 -2.06 -3.82
CA ALA A 76 5.99 -1.20 -3.97
C ALA A 76 4.80 -1.99 -4.52
N PHE A 77 3.66 -1.83 -3.85
CA PHE A 77 2.42 -2.44 -4.28
C PHE A 77 1.21 -1.57 -3.94
N CYS A 78 0.14 -1.84 -4.67
CA CYS A 78 -1.18 -1.29 -4.44
C CYS A 78 -2.19 -2.43 -4.47
N VAL A 79 -2.91 -2.60 -3.37
CA VAL A 79 -3.89 -3.68 -3.18
C VAL A 79 -5.21 -3.13 -2.69
N GLU A 80 -6.32 -3.73 -3.12
CA GLU A 80 -7.61 -3.53 -2.48
C GLU A 80 -7.68 -4.41 -1.22
N LEU A 81 -8.05 -3.82 -0.09
CA LEU A 81 -8.26 -4.52 1.16
C LEU A 81 -9.70 -5.04 1.26
N LEU A 82 -9.89 -6.15 2.00
CA LEU A 82 -11.20 -6.67 2.39
C LEU A 82 -11.90 -5.78 3.44
#